data_AF-A0A3S4REN4-F1
#
_entry.id   AF-A0A3S4REN4-F1
#
_cell.length_a   1.000
_cell.length_b   1.000
_cell.length_c   1.000
_cell.angle_alpha   90.00
_cell.angle_beta   90.00
_cell.angle_gamma   90.00
#
_symmetry.space_group_name_H-M   'P 1'
#
loop_
_entity.id
_entity.type
_entity.pdbx_description
1 polymer ?
#
loop_
_entity_poly.entity_id
_entity_poly.type
_entity_poly.pdbx_seq_one_letter_code
_entity_poly.pdbx_strand_id
1 'polypeptide(L)'
;MTLQDAQAAERLGLDQLDSMFFQARRDRATPAERDYLIAMAADRGQPSSSATVAERLDRHPSSLGPARANLIAKGLVYSPERGVIAFTVPGSSQFIDRRLEADGPA
;
A
#
# COMPACT_ATOMS: atom_id res chain seq x y z
N MET A 1 -26.13 14.72 17.42
CA MET A 1 -24.75 14.76 16.90
C MET A 1 -23.86 15.18 18.05
N THR A 2 -23.18 14.21 18.64
CA THR A 2 -22.26 14.38 19.77
C THR A 2 -20.86 14.71 19.24
N LEU A 3 -19.96 15.22 20.10
CA LEU A 3 -18.57 15.48 19.74
C LEU A 3 -17.85 14.23 19.19
N GLN A 4 -18.25 13.04 19.65
CA GLN A 4 -17.74 11.76 19.14
C GLN A 4 -18.22 11.45 17.73
N ASP A 5 -19.46 11.79 17.38
CA ASP A 5 -19.99 11.61 16.02
C ASP A 5 -19.23 12.49 15.02
N ALA A 6 -18.87 13.71 15.42
CA ALA A 6 -18.10 14.63 14.58
C ALA A 6 -16.67 14.12 14.32
N GLN A 7 -15.98 13.62 15.35
CA GLN A 7 -14.63 13.04 15.21
C GLN A 7 -14.61 11.74 14.41
N ALA A 8 -15.66 10.91 14.55
CA ALA A 8 -15.81 9.70 13.75
C ALA A 8 -16.05 10.05 12.28
N ALA A 9 -16.92 11.02 11.99
CA ALA A 9 -17.18 11.49 10.64
C ALA A 9 -15.94 12.11 9.96
N GLU A 10 -15.14 12.86 10.72
CA GLU A 10 -13.88 13.44 10.23
C GLU A 10 -12.87 12.36 9.83
N ARG A 11 -12.64 11.35 10.69
CA ARG A 11 -11.75 10.22 10.37
C ARG A 11 -12.24 9.45 9.16
N LEU A 12 -13.54 9.16 9.09
CA LEU A 12 -14.12 8.41 7.98
C LEU A 12 -13.97 9.19 6.66
N GLY A 13 -14.13 10.51 6.70
CA GLY A 13 -13.95 11.38 5.54
C GLY A 13 -12.49 11.44 5.06
N LEU A 14 -11.54 11.58 5.99
CA LEU A 14 -10.10 11.57 5.67
C LEU A 14 -9.67 10.23 5.06
N ASP A 15 -10.07 9.10 5.67
CA ASP A 15 -9.78 7.76 5.15
C ASP A 15 -10.34 7.57 3.72
N GLN A 16 -11.54 8.09 3.45
CA GLN A 16 -12.16 7.99 2.13
C GLN A 16 -11.42 8.83 1.09
N LEU A 17 -10.97 10.04 1.43
CA LEU A 17 -10.17 10.88 0.55
C LEU A 17 -8.80 10.26 0.26
N ASP A 18 -8.13 9.77 1.30
CA ASP A 18 -6.83 9.11 1.20
C ASP A 18 -6.91 7.85 0.33
N SER A 19 -7.99 7.07 0.47
CA SER A 19 -8.27 5.91 -0.37
C SER A 19 -8.43 6.27 -1.85
N MET A 20 -9.15 7.35 -2.19
CA MET A 20 -9.34 7.80 -3.57
C MET A 20 -8.02 8.28 -4.19
N PHE A 21 -7.20 8.96 -3.39
CA PHE A 21 -5.88 9.44 -3.78
C PHE A 21 -4.88 8.30 -3.99
N PHE A 22 -4.92 7.27 -3.13
CA PHE A 22 -4.14 6.06 -3.28
C PHE A 22 -4.57 5.27 -4.52
N GLN A 23 -5.88 5.13 -4.77
CA GLN A 23 -6.41 4.47 -5.96
C GLN A 23 -5.89 5.10 -7.26
N ALA A 24 -6.02 6.42 -7.41
CA ALA A 24 -5.58 7.12 -8.62
C ALA A 24 -4.08 6.94 -8.91
N ARG A 25 -3.27 6.78 -7.85
CA ARG A 25 -1.84 6.49 -7.99
C ARG A 25 -1.56 5.03 -8.29
N ARG A 26 -2.23 4.10 -7.60
CA ARG A 26 -2.09 2.64 -7.84
C ARG A 26 -2.54 2.26 -9.25
N ASP A 27 -3.53 2.94 -9.82
CA ASP A 27 -3.96 2.68 -11.20
C ASP A 27 -2.83 2.89 -12.21
N ARG A 28 -1.89 3.80 -11.91
CA ARG A 28 -0.68 4.05 -12.69
C ARG A 28 0.49 3.13 -12.32
N ALA A 29 0.31 2.22 -11.36
CA ALA A 29 1.31 1.22 -11.00
C ALA A 29 1.35 0.11 -12.05
N THR A 30 2.56 -0.30 -12.42
CA THR A 30 2.77 -1.45 -13.33
C THR A 30 2.37 -2.76 -12.62
N PRO A 31 2.21 -3.88 -13.35
CA PRO A 31 1.91 -5.17 -12.72
C PRO A 31 2.90 -5.55 -11.61
N ALA A 32 4.20 -5.43 -11.86
CA ALA A 32 5.24 -5.74 -10.87
C ALA A 32 5.19 -4.82 -9.63
N GLU A 33 4.80 -3.56 -9.81
CA GLU A 33 4.62 -2.62 -8.71
C GLU A 33 3.35 -2.95 -7.88
N ARG A 34 2.27 -3.40 -8.55
CA ARG A 34 1.05 -3.85 -7.86
C ARG A 34 1.33 -5.10 -7.03
N ASP A 35 2.06 -6.08 -7.58
CA ASP A 35 2.50 -7.27 -6.86
C ASP A 35 3.28 -6.89 -5.59
N TYR A 36 4.18 -5.91 -5.71
CA TYR A 36 4.96 -5.40 -4.58
C TYR A 36 4.07 -4.80 -3.48
N LEU A 37 3.08 -3.97 -3.85
CA LEU A 37 2.13 -3.39 -2.90
C LEU A 37 1.27 -4.48 -2.23
N ILE A 38 0.84 -5.49 -2.97
CA ILE A 38 0.08 -6.63 -2.44
C ILE A 38 0.94 -7.43 -1.44
N ALA A 39 2.20 -7.69 -1.76
CA ALA A 39 3.12 -8.36 -0.85
C ALA A 39 3.38 -7.56 0.44
N MET A 40 3.37 -6.22 0.38
CA MET A 40 3.44 -5.35 1.57
C MET A 40 2.14 -5.36 2.39
N ALA A 41 0.97 -5.49 1.75
CA ALA A 41 -0.32 -5.47 2.44
C ALA A 41 -0.46 -6.58 3.50
N ALA A 42 0.24 -7.71 3.31
CA ALA A 42 0.34 -8.79 4.29
C ALA A 42 0.88 -8.35 5.67
N ASP A 43 1.64 -7.26 5.75
CA ASP A 43 2.11 -6.67 7.01
C ASP A 43 1.09 -5.72 7.66
N ARG A 44 -0.15 -5.70 7.17
CA ARG A 44 -1.27 -4.93 7.74
C ARG A 44 -0.95 -3.43 7.88
N GLY A 45 -0.20 -2.90 6.92
CA GLY A 45 0.18 -1.48 6.87
C GLY A 45 1.37 -1.12 7.75
N GLN A 46 1.96 -2.08 8.47
CA GLN A 46 3.26 -1.88 9.13
C GLN A 46 4.40 -1.84 8.09
N PRO A 47 5.54 -1.23 8.42
CA PRO A 47 6.72 -1.29 7.57
C PRO A 47 7.14 -2.73 7.27
N SER A 48 7.38 -3.01 5.99
CA SER A 48 7.81 -4.31 5.48
C SER A 48 9.33 -4.35 5.31
N SER A 49 9.94 -5.50 5.57
CA SER A 49 11.29 -5.79 5.10
C SER A 49 11.28 -6.00 3.59
N SER A 50 12.19 -5.34 2.86
CA SER A 50 12.34 -5.53 1.41
C SER A 50 12.74 -6.98 1.07
N ALA A 51 13.46 -7.66 1.98
CA ALA A 51 13.81 -9.07 1.81
C ALA A 51 12.57 -9.96 1.94
N THR A 52 11.73 -9.72 2.94
CA THR A 52 10.48 -10.47 3.14
C THR A 52 9.49 -10.23 2.00
N VAL A 53 9.43 -9.01 1.45
CA VAL A 53 8.63 -8.74 0.23
C VAL A 53 9.16 -9.58 -0.95
N ALA A 54 10.48 -9.72 -1.09
CA ALA A 54 11.08 -10.54 -2.14
C ALA A 54 10.77 -12.03 -1.97
N GLU A 55 10.84 -12.54 -0.74
CA GLU A 55 10.47 -13.91 -0.38
C GLU A 55 9.00 -14.20 -0.71
N ARG A 56 8.08 -13.28 -0.37
CA ARG A 56 6.64 -13.43 -0.67
C ARG A 56 6.34 -13.45 -2.17
N LEU A 57 7.17 -12.77 -2.96
CA LEU A 57 7.03 -12.71 -4.42
C LEU A 57 7.79 -13.82 -5.15
N ASP A 58 8.48 -14.71 -4.42
CA ASP A 58 9.38 -15.72 -4.98
C ASP A 58 10.37 -15.12 -6.01
N ARG A 59 10.93 -13.96 -5.67
CA ARG A 59 11.83 -13.18 -6.53
C ARG A 59 13.10 -12.80 -5.79
N HIS A 60 14.19 -12.67 -6.53
CA HIS A 60 15.43 -12.23 -5.95
C HIS A 60 15.34 -10.75 -5.53
N PRO A 61 15.86 -10.32 -4.36
CA PRO A 61 15.74 -8.93 -3.90
C PRO A 61 16.25 -7.88 -4.91
N SER A 62 17.31 -8.22 -5.65
CA SER A 62 17.87 -7.32 -6.68
C SER A 62 16.93 -7.07 -7.86
N SER A 63 16.03 -8.02 -8.19
CA SER A 63 15.09 -7.84 -9.30
C SER A 63 13.94 -6.89 -8.96
N LEU A 64 13.72 -6.60 -7.68
CA LEU A 64 12.65 -5.70 -7.22
C LEU A 64 13.10 -4.24 -7.07
N GLY A 65 14.40 -3.96 -7.25
CA GLY A 65 14.97 -2.61 -7.14
C GLY A 65 14.23 -1.55 -7.98
N PRO A 66 13.97 -1.79 -9.28
CA PRO A 66 13.23 -0.85 -10.13
C PRO A 66 11.79 -0.61 -9.66
N ALA A 67 11.05 -1.68 -9.30
CA ALA A 67 9.67 -1.56 -8.82
C ALA A 67 9.60 -0.74 -7.52
N ARG A 68 10.50 -1.02 -6.57
CA ARG A 68 10.62 -0.27 -5.32
C ARG A 68 10.95 1.20 -5.59
N ALA A 69 11.93 1.50 -6.43
CA ALA A 69 12.31 2.88 -6.77
C ALA A 69 11.16 3.66 -7.42
N ASN A 70 10.45 3.03 -8.36
CA ASN A 70 9.31 3.65 -9.03
C ASN A 70 8.14 3.91 -8.07
N LEU A 71 7.85 2.99 -7.15
CA LEU A 71 6.82 3.20 -6.13
C LEU A 71 7.14 4.37 -5.19
N ILE A 72 8.43 4.53 -4.83
CA ILE A 72 8.91 5.69 -4.07
C ILE A 72 8.73 6.98 -4.89
N ALA A 73 9.16 6.98 -6.16
CA ALA A 73 9.01 8.14 -7.03
C ALA A 73 7.54 8.54 -7.26
N LYS A 74 6.63 7.56 -7.28
CA LYS A 74 5.17 7.79 -7.34
C LYS A 74 4.56 8.24 -6.01
N GLY A 75 5.33 8.20 -4.92
CA GLY A 75 4.87 8.56 -3.58
C GLY A 75 3.91 7.54 -2.96
N LEU A 76 3.87 6.30 -3.48
CA LEU A 76 3.01 5.23 -2.93
C LEU A 76 3.62 4.60 -1.68
N VAL A 77 4.94 4.61 -1.60
CA VAL A 77 5.72 4.07 -0.48
C VAL A 77 6.92 4.97 -0.18
N TYR A 78 7.53 4.80 0.98
CA TYR A 78 8.79 5.44 1.36
C TYR A 78 9.69 4.46 2.13
N SER A 79 10.98 4.79 2.26
CA SER A 79 11.97 3.98 2.98
C SER A 79 12.30 4.66 4.32
N PRO A 80 11.73 4.23 5.46
CA PRO A 80 12.05 4.82 6.76
C PRO A 80 13.50 4.55 7.19
N GLU A 81 14.03 3.40 6.81
CA GLU A 81 15.41 2.97 7.09
C GLU A 81 15.92 2.02 6.00
N ARG A 82 17.20 1.63 6.08
CA ARG A 82 17.83 0.78 5.07
C ARG A 82 17.18 -0.60 5.04
N GLY A 83 16.63 -0.97 3.88
CA GLY A 83 16.02 -2.29 3.67
C GLY A 83 14.57 -2.39 4.13
N VAL A 84 14.01 -1.34 4.71
CA VAL A 84 12.59 -1.29 5.12
C VAL A 84 11.81 -0.41 4.17
N ILE A 85 10.54 -0.75 3.94
CA ILE A 85 9.61 0.00 3.10
C ILE A 85 8.26 0.13 3.79
N ALA A 86 7.61 1.29 3.70
CA ALA A 86 6.31 1.54 4.32
C ALA A 86 5.38 2.28 3.35
N PHE A 87 4.07 2.12 3.51
CA PHE A 87 3.08 2.89 2.75
C PHE A 87 3.12 4.35 3.15
N THR A 88 2.99 5.25 2.16
CA THR A 88 2.92 6.70 2.42
C THR A 88 1.58 7.11 3.02
N VAL A 89 0.51 6.40 2.66
CA VAL A 89 -0.86 6.73 3.05
C VAL A 89 -1.37 5.70 4.07
N PRO A 90 -1.86 6.12 5.25
CA PRO A 90 -2.51 5.22 6.21
C PRO A 90 -3.66 4.43 5.56
N GLY A 91 -3.95 3.23 6.06
CA GLY A 91 -5.06 2.40 5.54
C GLY A 91 -4.84 1.77 4.15
N SER A 92 -3.68 2.02 3.49
CA SER A 92 -3.38 1.45 2.17
C SER A 92 -3.47 -0.07 2.10
N SER A 93 -3.08 -0.79 3.16
CA SER A 93 -3.19 -2.25 3.21
C SER A 93 -4.65 -2.72 3.19
N GLN A 94 -5.53 -2.13 4.01
CA GLN A 94 -6.96 -2.44 4.01
C GLN A 94 -7.62 -2.13 2.67
N PHE A 95 -7.19 -1.04 2.01
CA PHE A 95 -7.65 -0.73 0.67
C PHE A 95 -7.27 -1.83 -0.33
N ILE A 96 -6.01 -2.31 -0.28
CA ILE A 96 -5.53 -3.39 -1.15
C ILE A 96 -6.31 -4.68 -0.89
N ASP A 97 -6.50 -5.06 0.38
CA ASP A 97 -7.24 -6.26 0.77
C ASP A 97 -8.68 -6.22 0.24
N ARG A 98 -9.41 -5.12 0.49
CA ARG A 98 -10.79 -4.92 0.00
C ARG A 98 -10.88 -5.00 -1.53
N ARG A 99 -9.86 -4.50 -2.24
CA ARG A 99 -9.81 -4.54 -3.70
C ARG A 99 -9.61 -5.98 -4.20
N LEU A 100 -8.74 -6.76 -3.55
CA LEU A 100 -8.53 -8.17 -3.89
C LEU A 100 -9.79 -9.00 -3.64
N GLU A 101 -10.56 -8.70 -2.59
CA GLU A 101 -11.86 -9.33 -2.34
C GLU A 101 -12.89 -8.95 -3.42
N ALA A 102 -12.94 -7.68 -3.83
CA ALA A 102 -13.86 -7.19 -4.86
C ALA A 102 -13.52 -7.68 -6.28
N ASP A 103 -12.24 -7.98 -6.55
CA ASP A 103 -11.75 -8.52 -7.82
C ASP A 103 -11.69 -10.08 -7.81
N GLY A 104 -12.21 -10.74 -6.76
CA GLY A 104 -12.30 -12.21 -6.61
C GLY A 104 -13.29 -12.88 -7.58
N PRO A 105 -13.14 -14.18 -7.89
CA PRO A 105 -13.64 -14.76 -9.13
C PRO A 105 -15.17 -14.83 -9.16
N ALA A 106 -15.74 -14.40 -10.29
CA ALA A 106 -17.05 -14.87 -10.73
C ALA A 106 -17.02 -16.38 -11.04
#